data_AF-A0A2E1TSB7-F1
#
_entry.id   AF-A0A2E1TSB7-F1
#
_cell.length_a   1.000
_cell.length_b   1.000
_cell.length_c   1.000
_cell.angle_alpha   90.00
_cell.angle_beta   90.00
_cell.angle_gamma   90.00
#
_symmetry.space_group_name_H-M   'P 1'
#
loop_
_entity.id
_entity.type
_entity.pdbx_description
1 polymer ?
#
loop_
_entity_poly.entity_id
_entity_poly.type
_entity_poly.pdbx_seq_one_letter_code
_entity_poly.pdbx_strand_id
1 'polypeptide(L)'
;MIAGFGAVVLTTALLLPGSAGAQAVVNTVKLGACDDLLGVCLANPTQRYKHGVFGQPFEYGTILTIDENGAALRPYNLPFEQVFEDRRVRVVDLDDDGLSEVILIVADRNRGAAVALYAFDPGDDGNSATVYPMAQSAFIGAPNRWLNPLDGAVDLDGDGSREIAVIETPHIAPTLRVHQWNGGQLDTLARIPLGSYTNHAFGSLQLAGSLFCEADAPGRALVQIPRADGGPTGVFIFDIANGTLRLTELQPTDRYTADFFIQNRACAALLQQLG
;
A
#
# COMPACT_ATOMS: atom_id res chain seq x y z
N MET A 1 61.45 -63.78 -31.08
CA MET A 1 61.06 -63.00 -32.26
C MET A 1 59.54 -62.98 -32.32
N ILE A 2 58.96 -61.76 -32.42
CA ILE A 2 57.57 -61.41 -32.78
C ILE A 2 56.50 -61.89 -31.76
N ALA A 3 56.07 -61.10 -30.77
CA ALA A 3 55.26 -59.87 -30.77
C ALA A 3 53.74 -60.11 -30.82
N GLY A 4 53.00 -59.42 -29.93
CA GLY A 4 51.58 -59.11 -30.10
C GLY A 4 50.66 -59.50 -28.94
N PHE A 5 50.64 -58.70 -27.87
CA PHE A 5 49.61 -58.75 -26.82
C PHE A 5 48.23 -58.41 -27.40
N GLY A 6 47.26 -59.30 -27.26
CA GLY A 6 45.85 -59.01 -27.50
C GLY A 6 45.21 -58.39 -26.27
N ALA A 7 44.93 -57.08 -26.32
CA ALA A 7 44.16 -56.39 -25.30
C ALA A 7 42.65 -56.61 -25.55
N VAL A 8 41.98 -57.33 -24.65
CA VAL A 8 40.52 -57.37 -24.59
C VAL A 8 40.06 -56.09 -23.90
N VAL A 9 39.50 -55.15 -24.64
CA VAL A 9 38.84 -53.97 -24.09
C VAL A 9 37.44 -54.39 -23.63
N LEU A 10 37.27 -54.57 -22.33
CA LEU A 10 35.95 -54.70 -21.71
C LEU A 10 35.35 -53.29 -21.60
N THR A 11 34.45 -52.93 -22.51
CA THR A 11 33.65 -51.70 -22.39
C THR A 11 32.58 -51.88 -21.32
N THR A 12 32.92 -51.55 -20.07
CA THR A 12 31.92 -51.27 -19.04
C THR A 12 31.15 -50.03 -19.43
N ALA A 13 29.93 -50.20 -19.96
CA ALA A 13 28.97 -49.11 -20.05
C ALA A 13 28.53 -48.74 -18.63
N LEU A 14 29.10 -47.65 -18.09
CA LEU A 14 28.53 -47.01 -16.91
C LEU A 14 27.15 -46.47 -17.31
N LEU A 15 26.10 -47.16 -16.86
CA LEU A 15 24.77 -46.58 -16.72
C LEU A 15 24.87 -45.51 -15.63
N LEU A 16 25.10 -44.26 -16.04
CA LEU A 16 24.89 -43.11 -15.18
C LEU A 16 23.41 -43.12 -14.77
N PRO A 17 23.07 -43.11 -13.48
CA PRO A 17 21.71 -42.83 -13.08
C PRO A 17 21.38 -41.43 -13.59
N GLY A 18 20.44 -41.35 -14.52
CA GLY A 18 19.87 -40.10 -14.95
C GLY A 18 19.30 -39.41 -13.73
N SER A 19 20.01 -38.43 -13.20
CA SER A 19 19.41 -37.37 -12.41
C SER A 19 18.49 -36.63 -13.38
N ALA A 20 17.26 -37.14 -13.48
CA ALA A 20 16.13 -36.32 -13.83
C ALA A 20 16.22 -35.11 -12.90
N GLY A 21 16.70 -33.99 -13.43
CA GLY A 21 16.58 -32.72 -12.76
C GLY A 21 15.09 -32.55 -12.53
N ALA A 22 14.66 -32.81 -11.30
CA ALA A 22 13.42 -32.26 -10.82
C ALA A 22 13.59 -30.76 -11.00
N GLN A 23 13.09 -30.25 -12.12
CA GLN A 23 12.76 -28.84 -12.24
C GLN A 23 11.80 -28.62 -11.09
N ALA A 24 12.33 -28.10 -9.99
CA ALA A 24 11.52 -27.50 -8.96
C ALA A 24 10.66 -26.50 -9.73
N VAL A 25 9.37 -26.79 -9.83
CA VAL A 25 8.40 -25.76 -10.17
C VAL A 25 8.51 -24.79 -9.01
N VAL A 26 9.39 -23.80 -9.16
CA VAL A 26 9.40 -22.63 -8.29
C VAL A 26 8.00 -22.07 -8.47
N ASN A 27 7.18 -22.18 -7.44
CA ASN A 27 5.87 -21.54 -7.37
C ASN A 27 6.12 -20.09 -7.78
N THR A 28 5.76 -19.70 -9.01
CA THR A 28 6.12 -18.40 -9.55
C THR A 28 5.22 -17.37 -8.90
N VAL A 29 5.63 -16.91 -7.72
CA VAL A 29 5.02 -15.76 -7.06
C VAL A 29 5.23 -14.58 -8.00
N LYS A 30 4.12 -14.07 -8.54
CA LYS A 30 4.16 -12.86 -9.36
C LYS A 30 4.00 -11.66 -8.44
N LEU A 31 5.08 -10.88 -8.33
CA LEU A 31 5.08 -9.64 -7.56
C LEU A 31 4.33 -8.53 -8.30
N GLY A 32 3.76 -7.64 -7.50
CA GLY A 32 3.18 -6.36 -7.88
C GLY A 32 4.04 -5.22 -7.39
N ALA A 33 3.39 -4.17 -6.88
CA ALA A 33 4.09 -3.06 -6.25
C ALA A 33 4.81 -3.52 -4.98
N CYS A 34 6.04 -3.05 -4.80
CA CYS A 34 6.86 -3.29 -3.63
C CYS A 34 7.25 -1.96 -3.00
N ASP A 35 7.40 -1.97 -1.68
CA ASP A 35 8.27 -1.02 -1.00
C ASP A 35 9.70 -1.55 -1.09
N ASP A 36 10.59 -0.78 -1.72
CA ASP A 36 11.97 -1.20 -2.01
C ASP A 36 12.84 -1.25 -0.75
N LEU A 37 12.48 -0.51 0.31
CA LEU A 37 13.27 -0.44 1.54
C LEU A 37 12.97 -1.62 2.46
N LEU A 38 11.69 -1.92 2.69
CA LEU A 38 11.27 -3.00 3.57
C LEU A 38 11.13 -4.35 2.84
N GLY A 39 11.16 -4.36 1.51
CA GLY A 39 10.91 -5.56 0.73
C GLY A 39 9.48 -6.08 0.91
N VAL A 40 8.50 -5.22 1.18
CA VAL A 40 7.09 -5.61 1.31
C VAL A 40 6.40 -5.43 -0.02
N CYS A 41 5.89 -6.52 -0.59
CA CYS A 41 5.30 -6.53 -1.92
C CYS A 41 3.84 -7.01 -1.91
N LEU A 42 3.02 -6.39 -2.74
CA LEU A 42 1.79 -7.03 -3.21
C LEU A 42 2.15 -8.19 -4.13
N ALA A 43 1.41 -9.29 -4.06
CA ALA A 43 1.71 -10.50 -4.83
C ALA A 43 0.47 -11.29 -5.21
N ASN A 44 0.66 -12.25 -6.11
CA ASN A 44 -0.36 -13.17 -6.61
C ASN A 44 -1.59 -12.45 -7.19
N PRO A 45 -1.45 -11.82 -8.38
CA PRO A 45 -2.56 -11.24 -9.12
C PRO A 45 -3.72 -12.22 -9.28
N THR A 46 -4.94 -11.74 -9.06
CA THR A 46 -6.16 -12.52 -9.08
C THR A 46 -7.30 -11.75 -9.72
N GLN A 47 -8.23 -12.49 -10.35
CA GLN A 47 -9.43 -11.94 -10.99
C GLN A 47 -10.70 -12.18 -10.17
N ARG A 48 -10.55 -12.53 -8.88
CA ARG A 48 -11.67 -12.86 -7.97
C ARG A 48 -12.52 -11.64 -7.58
N TYR A 49 -11.99 -10.44 -7.78
CA TYR A 49 -12.67 -9.17 -7.62
C TYR A 49 -12.44 -8.34 -8.89
N LYS A 50 -13.51 -7.88 -9.53
CA LYS A 50 -13.47 -7.28 -10.88
C LYS A 50 -14.01 -5.85 -10.86
N HIS A 51 -13.53 -5.05 -9.92
CA HIS A 51 -13.86 -3.62 -9.89
C HIS A 51 -13.14 -2.88 -11.01
N GLY A 52 -11.83 -3.12 -11.16
CA GLY A 52 -11.04 -2.55 -12.25
C GLY A 52 -10.78 -1.06 -12.09
N VAL A 53 -10.64 -0.59 -10.84
CA VAL A 53 -10.44 0.83 -10.53
C VAL A 53 -9.18 1.40 -11.20
N PHE A 54 -8.19 0.55 -11.49
CA PHE A 54 -6.97 0.90 -12.22
C PHE A 54 -6.99 0.53 -13.71
N GLY A 55 -8.17 0.27 -14.29
CA GLY A 55 -8.30 -0.06 -15.72
C GLY A 55 -7.78 -1.45 -16.12
N GLN A 56 -7.28 -2.23 -15.16
CA GLN A 56 -6.80 -3.60 -15.33
C GLN A 56 -7.77 -4.60 -14.68
N PRO A 57 -7.89 -5.84 -15.21
CA PRO A 57 -8.88 -6.81 -14.74
C PRO A 57 -8.34 -7.71 -13.61
N PHE A 58 -7.48 -7.20 -12.73
CA PHE A 58 -6.93 -7.97 -11.61
C PHE A 58 -6.55 -7.08 -10.42
N GLU A 59 -6.58 -7.69 -9.24
CA GLU A 59 -6.07 -7.14 -7.97
C GLU A 59 -5.11 -8.16 -7.32
N TYR A 60 -4.57 -7.88 -6.13
CA TYR A 60 -3.60 -8.77 -5.47
C TYR A 60 -4.23 -9.56 -4.32
N GLY A 61 -3.82 -10.81 -4.13
CA GLY A 61 -4.34 -11.69 -3.06
C GLY A 61 -3.43 -11.82 -1.83
N THR A 62 -2.20 -11.33 -1.93
CA THR A 62 -1.12 -11.66 -1.00
C THR A 62 -0.25 -10.44 -0.73
N ILE A 63 0.23 -10.31 0.51
CA ILE A 63 1.45 -9.54 0.83
C ILE A 63 2.59 -10.55 0.96
N LEU A 64 3.75 -10.24 0.38
CA LEU A 64 4.95 -11.05 0.46
C LEU A 64 6.12 -10.17 0.90
N THR A 65 6.85 -10.61 1.92
CA THR A 65 8.17 -10.04 2.24
C THR A 65 9.26 -10.68 1.36
N ILE A 66 10.22 -9.89 0.92
CA ILE A 66 11.41 -10.34 0.20
C ILE A 66 12.66 -9.90 0.95
N ASP A 67 13.72 -10.72 0.93
CA ASP A 67 15.01 -10.33 1.48
C ASP A 67 15.82 -9.45 0.50
N GLU A 68 17.00 -9.00 0.95
CA GLU A 68 17.94 -8.21 0.14
C GLU A 68 18.44 -8.92 -1.13
N ASN A 69 18.34 -10.24 -1.19
CA ASN A 69 18.69 -11.07 -2.34
C ASN A 69 17.47 -11.33 -3.25
N GLY A 70 16.31 -10.78 -2.91
CA GLY A 70 15.04 -10.96 -3.62
C GLY A 70 14.38 -12.32 -3.38
N ALA A 71 14.80 -13.07 -2.36
CA ALA A 71 14.17 -14.34 -2.01
C ALA A 71 12.83 -14.08 -1.32
N ALA A 72 11.78 -14.77 -1.79
CA ALA A 72 10.47 -14.72 -1.17
C ALA A 72 10.51 -15.36 0.23
N LEU A 73 10.02 -14.61 1.21
CA LEU A 73 9.95 -15.03 2.61
C LEU A 73 8.52 -15.50 2.94
N ARG A 74 7.87 -14.92 3.94
CA ARG A 74 6.59 -15.40 4.47
C ARG A 74 5.40 -14.68 3.80
N PRO A 75 4.51 -15.39 3.08
CA PRO A 75 3.32 -14.79 2.51
C PRO A 75 2.23 -14.59 3.57
N TYR A 76 1.56 -13.45 3.50
CA TYR A 76 0.27 -13.21 4.14
C TYR A 76 -0.84 -13.22 3.08
N ASN A 77 -1.74 -14.22 3.15
CA ASN A 77 -2.82 -14.38 2.17
C ASN A 77 -4.14 -13.88 2.72
N LEU A 78 -4.85 -13.06 1.93
CA LEU A 78 -6.22 -12.70 2.26
C LEU A 78 -7.19 -13.87 2.03
N PRO A 79 -8.31 -13.92 2.78
CA PRO A 79 -9.43 -14.79 2.48
C PRO A 79 -9.87 -14.67 1.01
N PHE A 80 -10.50 -15.72 0.47
CA PHE A 80 -10.90 -15.76 -0.94
C PHE A 80 -11.81 -14.59 -1.35
N GLU A 81 -12.58 -14.05 -0.41
CA GLU A 81 -13.58 -13.01 -0.64
C GLU A 81 -13.00 -11.59 -0.74
N GLN A 82 -11.71 -11.45 -0.43
CA GLN A 82 -11.04 -10.17 -0.30
C GLN A 82 -9.87 -10.05 -1.27
N VAL A 83 -9.48 -8.82 -1.60
CA VAL A 83 -8.26 -8.52 -2.36
C VAL A 83 -7.61 -7.26 -1.79
N PHE A 84 -6.32 -7.10 -2.03
CA PHE A 84 -5.67 -5.80 -1.93
C PHE A 84 -5.95 -5.03 -3.21
N GLU A 85 -6.77 -3.99 -3.12
CA GLU A 85 -7.10 -3.10 -4.24
C GLU A 85 -6.21 -1.85 -4.15
N ASP A 86 -4.92 -2.06 -4.44
CA ASP A 86 -3.89 -1.03 -4.35
C ASP A 86 -2.79 -1.26 -5.40
N ARG A 87 -2.03 -0.21 -5.69
CA ARG A 87 -0.82 -0.25 -6.55
C ARG A 87 0.41 0.30 -5.84
N ARG A 88 0.30 0.58 -4.53
CA ARG A 88 1.41 1.04 -3.71
C ARG A 88 1.31 0.43 -2.33
N VAL A 89 2.44 -0.04 -1.82
CA VAL A 89 2.62 -0.36 -0.41
C VAL A 89 3.03 0.94 0.29
N ARG A 90 2.22 1.41 1.25
CA ARG A 90 2.53 2.63 2.01
C ARG A 90 3.10 2.19 3.35
N VAL A 91 4.26 2.70 3.70
CA VAL A 91 4.99 2.37 4.92
C VAL A 91 5.12 3.61 5.78
N VAL A 92 4.81 3.50 7.07
CA VAL A 92 4.96 4.56 8.06
C VAL A 92 5.14 3.95 9.44
N ASP A 93 5.99 4.54 10.28
CA ASP A 93 5.99 4.30 11.73
C ASP A 93 4.76 5.04 12.30
N LEU A 94 3.66 4.30 12.42
CA LEU A 94 2.33 4.81 12.70
C LEU A 94 2.17 5.16 14.18
N ASP A 95 2.70 4.35 15.08
CA ASP A 95 2.57 4.50 16.53
C ASP A 95 3.86 4.96 17.24
N ASP A 96 4.85 5.40 16.46
CA ASP A 96 6.11 6.01 16.91
C ASP A 96 6.93 5.06 17.81
N ASP A 97 6.80 3.75 17.60
CA ASP A 97 7.49 2.71 18.35
C ASP A 97 8.87 2.33 17.74
N GLY A 98 9.18 2.88 16.57
CA GLY A 98 10.42 2.66 15.82
C GLY A 98 10.37 1.46 14.86
N LEU A 99 9.27 0.73 14.82
CA LEU A 99 8.94 -0.23 13.76
C LEU A 99 8.07 0.47 12.71
N SER A 100 7.63 -0.27 11.70
CA SER A 100 6.84 0.31 10.62
C SER A 100 5.59 -0.48 10.38
N GLU A 101 4.54 0.23 10.03
CA GLU A 101 3.26 -0.31 9.63
C GLU A 101 3.07 -0.11 8.14
N VAL A 102 2.39 -1.08 7.56
CA VAL A 102 2.01 -1.10 6.16
C VAL A 102 0.53 -0.78 6.05
N ILE A 103 0.22 0.31 5.34
CA ILE A 103 -1.14 0.76 5.04
C ILE A 103 -1.53 0.27 3.66
N LEU A 104 -2.62 -0.49 3.60
CA LEU A 104 -3.19 -1.03 2.36
C LEU A 104 -4.71 -0.91 2.34
N ILE A 105 -5.29 -0.99 1.15
CA ILE A 105 -6.73 -1.07 0.96
C ILE A 105 -7.17 -2.51 0.71
N VAL A 106 -7.98 -3.04 1.62
CA VAL A 106 -8.62 -4.36 1.48
C VAL A 106 -10.03 -4.17 0.94
N ALA A 107 -10.34 -4.77 -0.19
CA ALA A 107 -11.68 -4.79 -0.77
C ALA A 107 -12.33 -6.16 -0.60
N ASP A 108 -13.53 -6.18 -0.01
CA ASP A 108 -14.39 -7.35 0.11
C ASP A 108 -15.47 -7.35 -0.97
N ARG A 109 -15.69 -8.50 -1.62
CA ARG A 109 -16.61 -8.63 -2.75
C ARG A 109 -18.06 -8.26 -2.47
N ASN A 110 -18.47 -8.27 -1.19
CA ASN A 110 -19.83 -7.97 -0.77
C ASN A 110 -19.93 -6.66 0.01
N ARG A 111 -18.86 -6.27 0.71
CA ARG A 111 -18.88 -5.18 1.70
C ARG A 111 -18.12 -3.93 1.26
N GLY A 112 -17.36 -3.97 0.17
CA GLY A 112 -16.56 -2.83 -0.31
C GLY A 112 -15.19 -2.76 0.35
N ALA A 113 -14.55 -1.60 0.29
CA ALA A 113 -13.21 -1.39 0.80
C ALA A 113 -13.14 -1.03 2.29
N ALA A 114 -11.98 -1.30 2.89
CA ALA A 114 -11.55 -0.86 4.20
C ALA A 114 -10.06 -0.48 4.15
N VAL A 115 -9.64 0.42 5.03
CA VAL A 115 -8.21 0.66 5.30
C VAL A 115 -7.75 -0.45 6.25
N ALA A 116 -6.60 -1.04 5.95
CA ALA A 116 -6.00 -2.09 6.74
C ALA A 116 -4.56 -1.74 7.11
N LEU A 117 -4.19 -2.02 8.36
CA LEU A 117 -2.85 -1.92 8.90
C LEU A 117 -2.26 -3.31 9.05
N TYR A 118 -0.99 -3.43 8.66
CA TYR A 118 -0.18 -4.60 8.91
C TYR A 118 1.09 -4.16 9.61
N ALA A 119 1.40 -4.71 10.77
CA ALA A 119 2.68 -4.48 11.41
C ALA A 119 3.78 -5.20 10.62
N PHE A 120 4.93 -4.56 10.44
CA PHE A 120 6.12 -5.15 9.85
C PHE A 120 7.12 -5.49 10.94
N ASP A 121 7.52 -6.76 10.96
CA ASP A 121 8.63 -7.24 11.78
C ASP A 121 9.84 -7.45 10.84
N PRO A 122 10.94 -6.71 11.04
CA PRO A 122 12.15 -6.85 10.22
C PRO A 122 12.83 -8.21 10.38
N GLY A 123 12.46 -8.99 11.40
CA GLY A 123 13.17 -10.19 11.80
C GLY A 123 14.49 -9.90 12.52
N ASP A 124 15.23 -10.96 12.82
CA ASP A 124 16.49 -10.93 13.53
C ASP A 124 17.39 -12.12 13.14
N ASP A 125 18.47 -12.36 13.89
CA ASP A 125 19.38 -13.50 13.71
C ASP A 125 18.64 -14.83 13.93
N GLY A 126 17.98 -15.32 12.88
CA GLY A 126 17.26 -16.60 12.86
C GLY A 126 15.80 -16.50 12.42
N ASN A 127 15.23 -15.30 12.33
CA ASN A 127 13.85 -15.08 11.87
C ASN A 127 13.81 -14.17 10.63
N SER A 128 13.07 -14.59 9.61
CA SER A 128 12.84 -13.80 8.41
C SER A 128 11.83 -12.68 8.66
N ALA A 129 12.04 -11.54 7.98
CA ALA A 129 11.09 -10.44 7.97
C ALA A 129 9.67 -10.91 7.61
N THR A 130 8.67 -10.38 8.30
CA THR A 130 7.27 -10.78 8.13
C THR A 130 6.32 -9.59 8.32
N VAL A 131 5.10 -9.76 7.81
CA VAL A 131 3.99 -8.84 8.04
C VAL A 131 2.82 -9.60 8.64
N TYR A 132 2.08 -8.97 9.54
CA TYR A 132 0.89 -9.56 10.12
C TYR A 132 -0.21 -8.50 10.33
N PRO A 133 -1.50 -8.89 10.31
CA PRO A 133 -2.59 -7.96 10.48
C PRO A 133 -2.54 -7.30 11.84
N MET A 134 -2.69 -5.98 11.85
CA MET A 134 -2.70 -5.16 13.07
C MET A 134 -4.11 -4.64 13.34
N ALA A 135 -4.72 -3.97 12.37
CA ALA A 135 -6.05 -3.41 12.50
C ALA A 135 -6.73 -3.21 11.14
N GLN A 136 -8.04 -3.04 11.14
CA GLN A 136 -8.81 -2.70 9.95
C GLN A 136 -9.98 -1.79 10.33
N SER A 137 -10.34 -0.87 9.44
CA SER A 137 -11.58 -0.13 9.56
C SER A 137 -12.78 -0.99 9.14
N ALA A 138 -13.99 -0.52 9.48
CA ALA A 138 -15.21 -1.10 8.96
C ALA A 138 -15.28 -0.94 7.42
N PHE A 139 -15.75 -1.98 6.73
CA PHE A 139 -16.01 -1.90 5.30
C PHE A 139 -17.05 -0.82 4.97
N ILE A 140 -16.88 -0.14 3.84
CA ILE A 140 -17.71 1.00 3.44
C ILE A 140 -19.05 0.64 2.76
N GLY A 141 -19.51 -0.60 2.96
CA GLY A 141 -20.91 -1.01 2.81
C GLY A 141 -21.21 -1.90 1.60
N ALA A 142 -20.77 -1.55 0.40
CA ALA A 142 -21.20 -2.21 -0.84
C ALA A 142 -20.04 -2.59 -1.76
N PRO A 143 -20.20 -3.60 -2.65
CA PRO A 143 -19.18 -3.96 -3.65
C PRO A 143 -18.77 -2.77 -4.50
N ASN A 144 -17.54 -2.77 -5.03
CA ASN A 144 -17.06 -1.72 -5.94
C ASN A 144 -17.16 -0.32 -5.30
N ARG A 145 -16.92 -0.26 -3.99
CA ARG A 145 -16.69 0.96 -3.24
C ARG A 145 -15.25 0.90 -2.80
N TRP A 146 -14.48 1.90 -3.21
CA TRP A 146 -13.04 1.92 -3.01
C TRP A 146 -12.63 3.15 -2.20
N LEU A 147 -11.44 3.06 -1.59
CA LEU A 147 -10.80 4.10 -0.81
C LEU A 147 -9.46 4.41 -1.49
N ASN A 148 -9.13 5.67 -1.68
CA ASN A 148 -7.78 6.04 -2.11
C ASN A 148 -7.08 6.83 -1.00
N PRO A 149 -6.05 6.26 -0.36
CA PRO A 149 -5.30 6.97 0.68
C PRO A 149 -4.64 8.25 0.20
N LEU A 150 -4.60 9.24 1.08
CA LEU A 150 -3.76 10.42 0.91
C LEU A 150 -2.30 10.05 1.20
N ASP A 151 -1.38 10.82 0.62
CA ASP A 151 0.03 10.72 0.96
C ASP A 151 0.29 11.43 2.29
N GLY A 152 0.57 10.64 3.33
CA GLY A 152 0.99 11.08 4.66
C GLY A 152 0.14 10.47 5.77
N ALA A 153 0.68 10.47 6.99
CA ALA A 153 -0.03 10.20 8.22
C ALA A 153 0.46 11.21 9.27
N VAL A 154 -0.43 11.70 10.12
CA VAL A 154 -0.17 12.84 11.00
C VAL A 154 -0.74 12.56 12.37
N ASP A 155 0.05 12.70 13.43
CA ASP A 155 -0.44 12.66 14.80
C ASP A 155 -1.11 14.01 15.12
N LEU A 156 -2.45 14.05 15.09
CA LEU A 156 -3.22 15.27 15.26
C LEU A 156 -3.53 15.55 16.72
N ASP A 157 -3.74 14.53 17.54
CA ASP A 157 -4.13 14.71 18.94
C ASP A 157 -2.97 14.54 19.94
N GLY A 158 -1.78 14.20 19.44
CA GLY A 158 -0.54 14.11 20.22
C GLY A 158 -0.45 12.84 21.05
N ASP A 159 -1.20 11.79 20.70
CA ASP A 159 -1.23 10.53 21.43
C ASP A 159 -0.14 9.54 20.99
N GLY A 160 0.65 9.90 19.96
CA GLY A 160 1.71 9.07 19.38
C GLY A 160 1.24 8.16 18.24
N SER A 161 -0.07 8.03 18.01
CA SER A 161 -0.64 7.29 16.88
C SER A 161 -1.05 8.25 15.76
N ARG A 162 -0.43 8.14 14.60
CA ARG A 162 -0.70 8.99 13.45
C ARG A 162 -2.04 8.67 12.80
N GLU A 163 -2.83 9.69 12.49
CA GLU A 163 -4.05 9.58 11.70
C GLU A 163 -3.78 9.35 10.22
N ILE A 164 -4.65 8.57 9.60
CA ILE A 164 -4.63 8.25 8.18
C ILE A 164 -5.84 8.87 7.50
N ALA A 165 -5.60 9.64 6.45
CA ALA A 165 -6.64 10.20 5.61
C ALA A 165 -6.83 9.39 4.32
N VAL A 166 -8.09 9.15 3.93
CA VAL A 166 -8.46 8.52 2.66
C VAL A 166 -9.61 9.27 1.99
N ILE A 167 -9.69 9.21 0.66
CA ILE A 167 -10.90 9.62 -0.08
C ILE A 167 -11.75 8.39 -0.35
N GLU A 168 -12.94 8.38 0.23
CA GLU A 168 -13.98 7.39 -0.01
C GLU A 168 -14.68 7.65 -1.35
N THR A 169 -14.81 6.59 -2.14
CA THR A 169 -15.50 6.56 -3.44
C THR A 169 -15.12 7.73 -4.36
N PRO A 170 -13.83 7.90 -4.68
CA PRO A 170 -13.30 9.08 -5.37
C PRO A 170 -13.91 9.29 -6.78
N HIS A 171 -14.54 8.27 -7.35
CA HIS A 171 -15.21 8.32 -8.66
C HIS A 171 -16.75 8.32 -8.59
N ILE A 172 -17.36 8.45 -7.40
CA ILE A 172 -18.82 8.46 -7.20
C ILE A 172 -19.25 9.69 -6.40
N ALA A 173 -18.82 9.76 -5.14
CA ALA A 173 -19.19 10.80 -4.19
C ALA A 173 -18.01 11.03 -3.23
N PRO A 174 -16.96 11.75 -3.69
CA PRO A 174 -15.73 11.93 -2.94
C PRO A 174 -16.01 12.45 -1.54
N THR A 175 -15.51 11.72 -0.55
CA THR A 175 -15.67 12.04 0.88
C THR A 175 -14.34 11.81 1.57
N LEU A 176 -13.79 12.83 2.24
CA LEU A 176 -12.63 12.68 3.09
C LEU A 176 -13.03 11.86 4.33
N ARG A 177 -12.32 10.78 4.61
CA ARG A 177 -12.36 10.08 5.89
C ARG A 177 -11.00 10.18 6.57
N VAL A 178 -11.01 10.43 7.87
CA VAL A 178 -9.82 10.42 8.72
C VAL A 178 -9.99 9.32 9.75
N HIS A 179 -8.97 8.48 9.88
CA HIS A 179 -8.94 7.30 10.73
C HIS A 179 -7.81 7.39 11.75
N GLN A 180 -8.07 6.92 12.96
CA GLN A 180 -7.07 6.74 14.02
C GLN A 180 -7.07 5.28 14.45
N TRP A 181 -5.89 4.75 14.77
CA TRP A 181 -5.77 3.44 15.37
C TRP A 181 -5.87 3.56 16.89
N ASN A 182 -6.77 2.80 17.50
CA ASN A 182 -7.04 2.88 18.95
C ASN A 182 -6.40 1.74 19.76
N GLY A 183 -5.42 1.05 19.19
CA GLY A 183 -4.82 -0.17 19.75
C GLY A 183 -5.44 -1.49 19.25
N GLY A 184 -6.64 -1.46 18.66
CA GLY A 184 -7.30 -2.70 18.18
C GLY A 184 -8.05 -2.58 16.85
N GLN A 185 -8.50 -1.38 16.48
CA GLN A 185 -9.20 -1.11 15.22
C GLN A 185 -8.89 0.29 14.71
N LEU A 186 -9.28 0.56 13.46
CA LEU A 186 -9.26 1.91 12.90
C LEU A 186 -10.62 2.57 13.06
N ASP A 187 -10.74 3.50 14.01
CA ASP A 187 -11.92 4.32 14.20
C ASP A 187 -12.01 5.40 13.11
N THR A 188 -13.20 5.96 12.89
CA THR A 188 -13.39 7.09 11.97
C THR A 188 -13.61 8.35 12.78
N LEU A 189 -12.68 9.29 12.71
CA LEU A 189 -12.72 10.57 13.42
C LEU A 189 -13.54 11.62 12.68
N ALA A 190 -13.41 11.64 11.35
CA ALA A 190 -14.11 12.58 10.50
C ALA A 190 -14.56 11.93 9.19
N ARG A 191 -15.69 12.42 8.67
CA ARG A 191 -16.22 12.04 7.36
C ARG A 191 -16.88 13.24 6.68
N ILE A 192 -16.20 13.85 5.72
CA ILE A 192 -16.52 15.17 5.16
C ILE A 192 -16.71 15.09 3.64
N PRO A 193 -17.89 15.45 3.09
CA PRO A 193 -18.11 15.51 1.65
C PRO A 193 -17.19 16.53 0.97
N LEU A 194 -16.63 16.18 -0.19
CA LEU A 194 -15.63 17.00 -0.89
C LEU A 194 -16.16 17.68 -2.15
N GLY A 195 -17.42 17.47 -2.53
CA GLY A 195 -17.97 17.99 -3.79
C GLY A 195 -17.17 17.47 -4.99
N SER A 196 -16.54 18.38 -5.75
CA SER A 196 -15.73 18.03 -6.93
C SER A 196 -14.27 17.72 -6.63
N TYR A 197 -13.82 17.83 -5.38
CA TYR A 197 -12.45 17.51 -4.99
C TYR A 197 -12.28 15.99 -4.83
N THR A 198 -11.32 15.42 -5.55
CA THR A 198 -11.06 13.97 -5.56
C THR A 198 -9.61 13.71 -5.93
N ASN A 199 -9.07 12.56 -5.53
CA ASN A 199 -7.68 12.17 -5.78
C ASN A 199 -7.54 11.01 -6.77
N HIS A 200 -8.65 10.53 -7.35
CA HIS A 200 -8.59 9.44 -8.32
C HIS A 200 -9.71 9.53 -9.36
N ALA A 201 -9.34 9.22 -10.61
CA ALA A 201 -10.26 9.05 -11.71
C ALA A 201 -10.33 7.57 -12.09
N PHE A 202 -11.54 7.02 -12.21
CA PHE A 202 -11.74 5.60 -12.52
C PHE A 202 -10.98 5.18 -13.78
N GLY A 203 -10.24 4.07 -13.70
CA GLY A 203 -9.38 3.57 -14.77
C GLY A 203 -7.97 4.16 -14.79
N SER A 204 -7.69 5.19 -14.00
CA SER A 204 -6.36 5.78 -13.89
C SER A 204 -5.44 4.92 -13.04
N LEU A 205 -4.17 4.85 -13.46
CA LEU A 205 -3.10 4.21 -12.67
C LEU A 205 -2.58 5.09 -11.54
N GLN A 206 -2.86 6.39 -11.61
CA GLN A 206 -2.37 7.38 -10.67
C GLN A 206 -3.11 7.30 -9.34
N LEU A 207 -2.41 6.87 -8.29
CA LEU A 207 -2.89 6.88 -6.90
C LEU A 207 -2.63 8.19 -6.18
N ALA A 208 -1.48 8.82 -6.48
CA ALA A 208 -1.06 10.05 -5.84
C ALA A 208 -1.71 11.28 -6.48
N GLY A 209 -2.20 12.16 -5.63
CA GLY A 209 -2.85 13.41 -6.02
C GLY A 209 -3.14 14.29 -4.82
N SER A 210 -3.26 13.69 -3.65
CA SER A 210 -3.63 14.37 -2.42
C SER A 210 -2.62 14.14 -1.29
N LEU A 211 -2.42 15.15 -0.45
CA LEU A 211 -1.48 15.16 0.68
C LEU A 211 -2.20 15.32 2.00
N PHE A 212 -1.64 14.74 3.05
CA PHE A 212 -2.06 14.91 4.43
C PHE A 212 -0.84 15.20 5.30
N CYS A 213 -0.75 16.42 5.81
CA CYS A 213 0.42 16.96 6.51
C CYS A 213 0.00 17.62 7.82
N GLU A 214 0.89 17.64 8.80
CA GLU A 214 0.71 18.48 10.00
C GLU A 214 0.61 19.96 9.60
N ALA A 215 -0.24 20.70 10.31
CA ALA A 215 -0.39 22.14 10.13
C ALA A 215 0.41 22.93 11.19
N ASP A 216 0.03 24.19 11.42
CA ASP A 216 0.67 25.13 12.34
C ASP A 216 0.21 24.99 13.80
N ALA A 217 -0.78 24.15 14.08
CA ALA A 217 -1.35 23.98 15.42
C ALA A 217 -1.79 22.53 15.67
N PRO A 218 -1.75 22.07 16.94
CA PRO A 218 -2.28 20.76 17.32
C PRO A 218 -3.73 20.58 16.85
N GLY A 219 -4.08 19.36 16.47
CA GLY A 219 -5.41 19.00 15.97
C GLY A 219 -5.68 19.44 14.54
N ARG A 220 -4.70 20.00 13.82
CA ARG A 220 -4.88 20.50 12.47
C ARG A 220 -3.96 19.84 11.46
N ALA A 221 -4.52 19.58 10.29
CA ALA A 221 -3.79 19.08 9.14
C ALA A 221 -3.96 20.00 7.92
N LEU A 222 -2.88 20.15 7.15
CA LEU A 222 -2.95 20.64 5.79
C LEU A 222 -3.32 19.48 4.86
N VAL A 223 -4.37 19.67 4.08
CA VAL A 223 -4.89 18.67 3.14
C VAL A 223 -4.87 19.24 1.74
N GLN A 224 -4.15 18.61 0.82
CA GLN A 224 -4.18 18.99 -0.60
C GLN A 224 -5.05 18.00 -1.37
N ILE A 225 -6.00 18.47 -2.19
CA ILE A 225 -6.87 17.59 -2.98
C ILE A 225 -7.08 18.18 -4.39
N PRO A 226 -6.84 17.40 -5.47
CA PRO A 226 -7.14 17.82 -6.84
C PRO A 226 -8.64 17.94 -7.08
N ARG A 227 -9.02 18.48 -8.25
CA ARG A 227 -10.42 18.50 -8.68
C ARG A 227 -10.65 17.53 -9.84
N ALA A 228 -11.81 16.88 -9.83
CA ALA A 228 -12.24 15.95 -10.88
C ALA A 228 -12.35 16.62 -12.26
N ASP A 229 -12.68 17.91 -12.29
CA ASP A 229 -12.89 18.71 -13.50
C ASP A 229 -11.59 19.31 -14.08
N GLY A 230 -10.44 19.01 -13.48
CA GLY A 230 -9.16 19.63 -13.86
C GLY A 230 -9.03 21.10 -13.45
N GLY A 231 -9.96 21.61 -12.62
CA GLY A 231 -9.83 22.91 -11.98
C GLY A 231 -8.67 22.96 -10.97
N PRO A 232 -8.45 24.12 -10.33
CA PRO A 232 -7.33 24.30 -9.42
C PRO A 232 -7.40 23.34 -8.23
N THR A 233 -6.28 22.67 -7.96
CA THR A 233 -6.09 21.86 -6.74
C THR A 233 -6.33 22.74 -5.51
N GLY A 234 -7.12 22.24 -4.57
CA GLY A 234 -7.40 22.93 -3.32
C GLY A 234 -6.41 22.53 -2.23
N VAL A 235 -6.02 23.50 -1.40
CA VAL A 235 -5.35 23.26 -0.12
C VAL A 235 -6.30 23.66 0.99
N PHE A 236 -6.52 22.76 1.94
CA PHE A 236 -7.47 22.89 3.02
C PHE A 236 -6.76 22.80 4.36
N ILE A 237 -7.35 23.42 5.38
CA ILE A 237 -7.06 23.10 6.78
C ILE A 237 -8.18 22.20 7.28
N PHE A 238 -7.82 20.99 7.68
CA PHE A 238 -8.65 20.10 8.47
C PHE A 238 -8.43 20.39 9.95
N ASP A 239 -9.51 20.42 10.74
CA ASP A 239 -9.50 20.62 12.18
C ASP A 239 -10.30 19.48 12.84
N ILE A 240 -9.60 18.62 13.58
CA ILE A 240 -10.15 17.40 14.17
C ILE A 240 -11.20 17.69 15.24
N ALA A 241 -10.99 18.75 16.03
CA ALA A 241 -11.85 19.07 17.18
C ALA A 241 -13.27 19.41 16.73
N ASN A 242 -13.40 20.04 15.56
CA ASN A 242 -14.69 20.44 15.01
C ASN A 242 -15.15 19.57 13.83
N GLY A 243 -14.30 18.66 13.34
CA GLY A 243 -14.56 17.85 12.16
C GLY A 243 -14.76 18.69 10.89
N THR A 244 -14.05 19.80 10.77
CA THR A 244 -14.23 20.76 9.65
C THR A 244 -13.08 20.71 8.66
N LEU A 245 -13.38 20.93 7.38
CA LEU A 245 -12.40 21.08 6.31
C LEU A 245 -12.63 22.43 5.62
N ARG A 246 -11.67 23.36 5.76
CA ARG A 246 -11.79 24.72 5.23
C ARG A 246 -10.79 24.96 4.11
N LEU A 247 -11.28 25.36 2.94
CA LEU A 247 -10.42 25.77 1.83
C LEU A 247 -9.59 27.01 2.23
N THR A 248 -8.36 27.07 1.74
CA THR A 248 -7.41 28.15 1.97
C THR A 248 -6.99 28.82 0.67
N GLU A 249 -6.25 29.93 0.78
CA GLU A 249 -5.58 30.60 -0.34
C GLU A 249 -4.15 30.07 -0.59
N LEU A 250 -3.75 29.02 0.14
CA LEU A 250 -2.43 28.41 0.01
C LEU A 250 -2.25 27.81 -1.39
N GLN A 251 -1.03 27.91 -1.92
CA GLN A 251 -0.70 27.34 -3.20
C GLN A 251 -0.40 25.85 -3.05
N PRO A 252 -0.98 24.99 -3.90
CA PRO A 252 -0.70 23.57 -3.88
C PRO A 252 0.76 23.31 -4.23
N THR A 253 1.32 22.25 -3.65
CA THR A 253 2.66 21.79 -3.94
C THR A 253 2.68 20.80 -5.10
N ASP A 254 3.80 20.80 -5.80
CA ASP A 254 4.04 19.88 -6.90
C ASP A 254 4.33 18.47 -6.39
N ARG A 255 3.90 17.50 -7.19
CA ARG A 255 4.31 16.10 -7.02
C ARG A 255 5.73 15.91 -7.54
N TYR A 256 6.44 14.95 -6.97
CA TYR A 256 7.77 14.58 -7.46
C TYR A 256 7.68 13.59 -8.63
N THR A 257 6.74 12.64 -8.55
CA THR A 257 6.41 11.72 -9.65
C THR A 257 4.90 11.64 -9.85
N ALA A 258 4.46 10.87 -10.84
CA ALA A 258 3.04 10.57 -11.00
C ALA A 258 2.46 9.76 -9.81
N ASP A 259 3.30 9.07 -9.04
CA ASP A 259 2.87 8.03 -8.09
C ASP A 259 3.13 8.36 -6.62
N PHE A 260 3.88 9.44 -6.33
CA PHE A 260 4.10 9.90 -4.96
C PHE A 260 4.51 11.37 -4.85
N PHE A 261 4.20 11.96 -3.70
CA PHE A 261 4.88 13.15 -3.19
C PHE A 261 6.15 12.76 -2.42
N ILE A 262 7.20 13.59 -2.50
CA ILE A 262 8.21 13.60 -1.44
C ILE A 262 7.56 14.32 -0.25
N GLN A 263 6.87 13.55 0.60
CA GLN A 263 5.97 14.07 1.63
C GLN A 263 6.65 15.13 2.50
N ASN A 264 7.83 14.84 3.06
CA ASN A 264 8.56 15.81 3.91
C ASN A 264 8.81 17.15 3.20
N ARG A 265 9.13 17.12 1.90
CA ARG A 265 9.36 18.35 1.11
C ARG A 265 8.05 19.08 0.80
N ALA A 266 7.02 18.34 0.42
CA ALA A 266 5.72 18.90 0.06
C ALA A 266 5.01 19.48 1.29
N CYS A 267 4.98 18.75 2.40
CA CYS A 267 4.45 19.21 3.68
C CYS A 267 5.19 20.45 4.18
N ALA A 268 6.54 20.45 4.17
CA ALA A 268 7.31 21.63 4.56
C ALA A 268 7.01 22.85 3.68
N ALA A 269 6.82 22.66 2.37
CA ALA A 269 6.49 23.77 1.45
C ALA A 269 5.06 24.31 1.65
N LEU A 270 4.11 23.49 2.08
CA LEU A 270 2.78 23.97 2.49
C LEU A 270 2.86 24.70 3.83
N LEU A 271 3.57 24.14 4.81
CA LEU A 271 3.70 24.71 6.15
C LEU A 271 4.37 26.09 6.12
N GLN A 272 5.42 26.27 5.30
CA GLN A 272 6.10 27.57 5.12
C GLN A 272 5.19 28.70 4.63
N GLN A 273 4.05 28.38 4.00
CA GLN A 273 3.10 29.39 3.55
C GLN A 273 2.14 29.86 4.65
N LEU A 274 2.07 29.16 5.80
CA LEU A 274 1.25 29.56 6.94
C LEU A 274 1.88 30.71 7.78
N GLY A 275 3.18 30.97 7.61
CA GLY A 275 3.92 32.01 8.35
C GLY A 275 4.81 31.41 9.43
#